data_AF-A0A964J8K8-F1
#
_entry.id   AF-A0A964J8K8-F1
#
_cell.length_a   1.000
_cell.length_b   1.000
_cell.length_c   1.000
_cell.angle_alpha   90.00
_cell.angle_beta   90.00
_cell.angle_gamma   90.00
#
_symmetry.space_group_name_H-M   'P 1'
#
loop_
_entity.id
_entity.type
_entity.pdbx_description
1 polymer ?
#
loop_
_entity_poly.entity_id
_entity_poly.type
_entity_poly.pdbx_seq_one_letter_code
_entity_poly.pdbx_strand_id
1 'polypeptide(L)' 'MAKGNKAADVRAKSADELATMLLDLRKEQFNLRFQRATGQQEGVGRVRQVRREIARVKTIAAEKKISAVKS' A
#
# COMPACT_ATOMS: atom_id res chain seq x y z
N MET A 1 10.57 15.09 5.67
CA MET A 1 10.65 14.48 4.30
C MET A 1 9.74 13.25 4.28
N ALA A 2 8.78 13.18 3.36
CA ALA A 2 7.77 12.13 3.32
C ALA A 2 8.40 10.74 3.16
N LYS A 3 8.36 9.92 4.20
CA LYS A 3 8.63 8.48 4.11
C LYS A 3 7.44 7.79 3.41
N GLY A 4 7.25 8.06 2.13
CA GLY A 4 6.43 7.20 1.28
C GLY A 4 7.27 5.98 0.94
N ASN A 5 6.84 4.78 1.36
CA ASN A 5 7.59 3.53 1.17
C ASN A 5 8.15 3.45 -0.25
N LYS A 6 9.49 3.57 -0.37
CA LYS A 6 10.16 3.53 -1.66
C LYS A 6 9.98 2.12 -2.22
N ALA A 7 9.94 2.01 -3.55
CA ALA A 7 9.76 0.70 -4.18
C ALA A 7 10.81 -0.33 -3.73
N ALA A 8 12.04 0.13 -3.45
CA ALA A 8 13.10 -0.69 -2.88
C ALA A 8 12.71 -1.33 -1.53
N ASP A 9 12.17 -0.52 -0.60
CA ASP A 9 11.75 -0.97 0.73
C ASP A 9 10.63 -2.02 0.65
N VAL A 10 9.73 -1.87 -0.33
CA VAL A 10 8.63 -2.83 -0.56
C VAL A 10 9.15 -4.12 -1.19
N ARG A 11 10.14 -4.06 -2.09
CA ARG A 11 10.73 -5.27 -2.69
C ARG A 11 11.51 -6.13 -1.69
N ALA A 12 12.13 -5.50 -0.69
CA ALA A 12 12.87 -6.19 0.37
C ALA A 12 11.97 -7.02 1.31
N LYS A 13 10.67 -6.72 1.39
CA LYS A 13 9.72 -7.40 2.29
C LYS A 13 9.40 -8.83 1.86
N SER A 14 9.14 -9.71 2.82
CA SER A 14 8.63 -11.07 2.56
C SER A 14 7.19 -11.08 2.02
N ALA A 15 6.70 -12.23 1.55
CA ALA A 15 5.32 -12.37 1.08
C ALA A 15 4.30 -12.05 2.19
N ASP A 16 4.55 -12.52 3.41
CA ASP A 16 3.68 -12.28 4.58
C ASP A 16 3.72 -10.81 5.02
N GLU A 17 4.90 -10.19 4.99
CA GLU A 17 5.05 -8.75 5.28
C GLU A 17 4.33 -7.88 4.25
N LEU A 18 4.33 -8.28 2.98
CA LEU A 18 3.57 -7.63 1.92
C LEU A 18 2.06 -7.78 2.13
N ALA A 19 1.60 -8.95 2.59
CA ALA A 19 0.20 -9.19 2.90
C ALA A 19 -0.28 -8.34 4.08
N THR A 20 0.50 -8.29 5.16
CA THR A 20 0.24 -7.44 6.33
C THR A 20 0.21 -5.95 5.94
N MET A 21 1.22 -5.49 5.20
CA MET A 21 1.26 -4.11 4.72
C MET A 21 0.05 -3.76 3.84
N LEU A 22 -0.41 -4.69 2.99
CA LEU A 22 -1.60 -4.48 2.17
C LEU A 22 -2.88 -4.35 3.02
N LEU A 23 -3.00 -5.14 4.09
CA LEU A 23 -4.13 -5.06 5.01
C LEU A 23 -4.16 -3.71 5.74
N ASP A 24 -3.02 -3.25 6.24
CA ASP A 24 -2.93 -1.98 6.96
C ASP A 24 -3.25 -0.79 6.05
N LEU A 25 -2.71 -0.78 4.82
CA LEU A 25 -3.04 0.24 3.83
C LEU A 25 -4.52 0.25 3.45
N ARG A 26 -5.19 -0.91 3.44
CA ARG A 26 -6.63 -0.99 3.20
C ARG A 26 -7.46 -0.47 4.37
N LYS A 27 -7.05 -0.73 5.61
CA LYS A 27 -7.67 -0.13 6.80
C LYS A 27 -7.55 1.38 6.77
N GLU A 28 -6.36 1.89 6.45
CA GLU A 28 -6.15 3.33 6.31
C GLU A 28 -7.00 3.93 5.18
N GLN A 29 -7.06 3.27 4.01
CA GLN A 29 -7.94 3.69 2.92
C GLN A 29 -9.41 3.76 3.34
N PHE A 30 -9.88 2.78 4.10
CA PHE A 30 -11.25 2.76 4.63
C PHE A 30 -11.49 3.95 5.58
N ASN A 31 -10.58 4.19 6.52
CA ASN A 31 -10.66 5.30 7.46
C ASN A 31 -10.67 6.65 6.73
N LEU A 32 -9.82 6.83 5.71
CA LEU A 32 -9.79 8.05 4.90
C LEU A 32 -11.11 8.25 4.12
N ARG A 33 -11.72 7.17 3.60
CA ARG A 33 -13.04 7.25 2.96
C ARG A 33 -14.14 7.61 3.95
N PHE A 34 -14.06 7.09 5.18
CA PHE A 34 -14.99 7.41 6.24
C PHE A 34 -14.88 8.88 6.66
N GLN A 35 -13.66 9.37 6.90
CA GLN A 35 -13.39 10.78 7.19
C GLN A 35 -13.87 11.71 6.07
N ARG A 36 -13.77 11.28 4.81
CA ARG A 36 -14.34 12.02 3.67
C ARG A 36 -15.85 12.15 3.75
N ALA A 37 -16.52 11.05 4.11
CA ALA A 37 -17.97 11.01 4.20
C ALA A 37 -18.49 11.85 5.38
N THR A 38 -17.75 11.92 6.50
CA THR A 38 -18.10 12.74 7.67
C THR A 38 -17.68 14.21 7.56
N GLY A 39 -17.02 14.61 6.46
CA GLY A 39 -16.56 15.98 6.24
C GLY A 39 -15.33 16.39 7.05
N GLN A 40 -14.68 15.45 7.75
CA GLN A 40 -13.52 15.71 8.62
C GLN A 40 -12.18 15.35 7.95
N GLN A 41 -12.13 15.25 6.62
CA GLN A 41 -10.95 14.75 5.93
C GLN A 41 -9.89 15.84 5.75
N GLU A 42 -8.94 15.89 6.69
CA GLU A 42 -7.71 16.64 6.55
C GLU A 42 -6.66 15.80 5.79
N GLY A 43 -6.03 16.37 4.75
CA GLY A 43 -4.93 15.70 4.04
C GLY A 43 -5.30 14.90 2.78
N VAL A 44 -5.94 15.54 1.80
CA VAL A 44 -6.25 14.98 0.45
C VAL A 44 -5.04 14.30 -0.23
N GLY A 45 -3.82 14.78 0.05
CA GLY A 45 -2.58 14.19 -0.45
C GLY A 45 -2.34 12.75 0.03
N ARG A 46 -2.76 12.41 1.25
CA ARG A 46 -2.56 11.06 1.82
C ARG A 46 -3.41 10.01 1.09
N VAL A 47 -4.63 10.36 0.68
CA VAL A 47 -5.48 9.48 -0.14
C VAL A 47 -4.75 9.03 -1.41
N ARG A 48 -4.08 9.96 -2.11
CA ARG A 48 -3.30 9.65 -3.31
C ARG A 48 -2.08 8.79 -3.00
N GLN A 49 -1.42 9.03 -1.86
CA GLN A 49 -0.28 8.22 -1.41
C GLN A 49 -0.68 6.78 -1.10
N VAL A 50 -1.70 6.58 -0.26
CA VAL A 50 -2.22 5.25 0.11
C VAL A 50 -2.63 4.45 -1.13
N ARG A 51 -3.33 5.08 -2.09
CA ARG A 51 -3.67 4.43 -3.37
C ARG A 51 -2.44 3.95 -4.14
N ARG A 52 -1.37 4.76 -4.19
CA ARG A 52 -0.11 4.40 -4.87
C ARG A 52 0.65 3.30 -4.13
N GLU A 53 0.66 3.35 -2.80
CA GLU A 53 1.30 2.34 -1.96
C GLU A 53 0.62 0.98 -2.13
N ILE A 54 -0.72 0.93 -2.12
CA ILE A 54 -1.49 -0.29 -2.41
C ILE A 54 -1.14 -0.86 -3.79
N ALA A 55 -1.07 -0.01 -4.82
CA ALA A 55 -0.72 -0.44 -6.17
C ALA A 55 0.69 -1.05 -6.22
N ARG A 56 1.69 -0.40 -5.61
CA ARG A 56 3.07 -0.90 -5.55
C ARG A 56 3.17 -2.26 -4.86
N VAL A 57 2.52 -2.43 -3.71
CA VAL A 57 2.53 -3.70 -2.96
C VAL A 57 1.94 -4.82 -3.81
N LYS A 58 0.80 -4.56 -4.47
CA LYS A 58 0.17 -5.55 -5.37
C LYS A 58 1.06 -5.92 -6.55
N THR A 59 1.68 -4.94 -7.20
CA THR A 59 2.58 -5.19 -8.33
C THR A 59 3.76 -6.05 -7.91
N ILE A 60 4.44 -5.70 -6.82
CA ILE A 60 5.60 -6.45 -6.32
C ILE A 60 5.20 -7.86 -5.86
N ALA A 61 4.05 -8.01 -5.20
CA ALA A 61 3.56 -9.34 -4.82
C ALA A 61 3.28 -10.21 -6.07
N ALA A 62 2.73 -9.63 -7.13
CA ALA A 62 2.53 -10.32 -8.40
C ALA A 62 3.87 -10.67 -9.09
N GLU A 63 4.82 -9.73 -9.13
CA GLU A 63 6.19 -9.98 -9.65
C GLU A 63 6.84 -11.16 -8.93
N LYS A 64 6.79 -11.20 -7.59
CA LYS A 64 7.34 -12.30 -6.78
C LYS A 64 6.65 -13.63 -7.07
N LYS A 65 5.32 -13.62 -7.20
CA LYS A 65 4.55 -14.83 -7.55
C LYS A 65 4.93 -15.36 -8.94
N ILE A 66 5.08 -14.50 -9.93
CA ILE A 66 5.50 -14.89 -11.29
C ILE A 66 6.92 -15.44 -11.29
N SER A 67 7.85 -14.81 -10.54
CA SER A 67 9.22 -15.29 -10.40
C SER A 67 9.27 -16.69 -9.77
N ALA A 68 8.48 -16.94 -8.73
CA ALA A 68 8.43 -18.25 -8.06
C ALA A 68 7.80 -19.36 -8.92
N VAL A 69 7.03 -19.02 -9.95
CA VAL A 69 6.45 -19.98 -10.91
C VAL A 69 7.41 -20.29 -12.07
N LYS A 70 8.36 -19.39 -12.36
CA LYS A 70 9.37 -19.58 -13.42
C LYS A 70 10.62 -20.34 -12.95
N SER A 71 10.83 -20.43 -11.64
CA SER A 71 11.84 -21.28 -10.99
C SER A 71 11.32 -22.68 -10.75
#